data_AF-A0A672GVZ8-F1
#
_entry.id   AF-A0A672GVZ8-F1
#
_cell.length_a   1.000
_cell.length_b   1.000
_cell.length_c   1.000
_cell.angle_alpha   90.00
_cell.angle_beta   90.00
_cell.angle_gamma   90.00
#
_symmetry.space_group_name_H-M   'P 1'
#
loop_
_entity.id
_entity.type
_entity.pdbx_description
1 polymer ?
#
loop_
_entity_poly.entity_id
_entity_poly.type
_entity_poly.pdbx_seq_one_letter_code
_entity_poly.pdbx_strand_id
1 'polypeptide(L)'
;MKSVIMWFALQSFREELDVLIQEQMKKGGSSSNLWALRQLADFMASHGSPAALPVSPSNMMMVTPINDLHGWDPGSMAKGERLMRCKLASTHRLFDLYGWAQISHTCLTLRVSKEQEHFLVLPDGLAYSEVTGSSLVKVNILGEVVEKGSTGLGVDTEKFSLHSAIYSARPDVRCLFHLHTPATAAVSAMKRGLLPLSHEALLVGDVAYYDYNGVMEEEEDRVELQKSLGPTCKVLVLRNHGIVALGESVEEAFYTIYHIQSACQIQVSALCSAGGEHNLIMLDRAVHKPTPAGTVGWAGSTFGPLHKSRVGEHEFEALMRTLDNLGYRTGYAYRFPVLLERSRTRREVEVPATATAFHQFDDDGIHPALRQHPFAQRQQQERTRWLNTPNTYQKVNQEQASPGHQRTTWLKAEEVTQAGSTAIKIENPNQFVPLFTNPQEVIETRNKIRQQNRQDMKTAGPQFE
;
A
#
# COMPACT_ATOMS: atom_id res chain seq x y z
N MET A 1 -7.30 1.70 39.65
CA MET A 1 -6.98 1.68 38.20
C MET A 1 -7.62 0.49 37.46
N LYS A 2 -7.57 -0.75 37.95
CA LYS A 2 -8.21 -1.91 37.28
C LYS A 2 -9.74 -1.76 37.10
N SER A 3 -10.42 -1.10 38.04
CA SER A 3 -11.87 -0.88 37.96
C SER A 3 -12.28 0.18 36.93
N VAL A 4 -11.41 1.12 36.54
CA VAL A 4 -11.76 2.18 35.58
C VAL A 4 -11.67 1.65 34.14
N ILE A 5 -10.68 0.82 33.85
CA ILE A 5 -10.46 0.22 32.51
C ILE A 5 -11.59 -0.77 32.16
N MET A 6 -12.16 -1.47 33.16
CA MET A 6 -13.27 -2.40 32.94
C MET A 6 -14.59 -1.68 32.62
N TRP A 7 -14.78 -0.44 33.07
CA TRP A 7 -15.94 0.39 32.71
C TRP A 7 -15.88 0.90 31.26
N PHE A 8 -14.68 1.22 30.76
CA PHE A 8 -14.46 1.67 29.38
C PHE A 8 -14.56 0.55 28.32
N ALA A 9 -14.68 -0.72 28.71
CA ALA A 9 -14.78 -1.85 27.78
C ALA A 9 -16.23 -2.36 27.59
N LEU A 10 -17.22 -1.81 28.29
CA LEU A 10 -18.61 -2.24 28.23
C LEU A 10 -19.34 -1.63 27.01
N GLN A 11 -20.00 -2.49 26.23
CA GLN A 11 -20.82 -2.11 25.07
C GLN A 11 -21.89 -1.05 25.44
N SER A 12 -22.45 -1.15 26.65
CA SER A 12 -23.44 -0.18 27.17
C SER A 12 -22.86 1.23 27.31
N PHE A 13 -21.57 1.38 27.64
CA PHE A 13 -20.94 2.68 27.76
C PHE A 13 -20.69 3.33 26.39
N ARG A 14 -20.39 2.52 25.35
CA ARG A 14 -20.27 3.01 23.97
C ARG A 14 -21.59 3.57 23.44
N GLU A 15 -22.69 2.85 23.72
CA GLU A 15 -24.03 3.28 23.33
C GLU A 15 -24.45 4.57 24.06
N GLU A 16 -24.15 4.70 25.35
CA GLU A 16 -24.38 5.94 26.10
C GLU A 16 -23.53 7.11 25.58
N LEU A 17 -22.28 6.86 25.19
CA LEU A 17 -21.37 7.89 24.68
C LEU A 17 -21.79 8.39 23.29
N ASP A 18 -22.30 7.51 22.42
CA ASP A 18 -22.87 7.88 21.12
C ASP A 18 -24.14 8.73 21.28
N VAL A 19 -25.00 8.41 22.25
CA VAL A 19 -26.20 9.22 22.58
C VAL A 19 -25.78 10.61 23.08
N LEU A 20 -24.76 10.69 23.94
CA LEU A 20 -24.21 11.95 24.45
C LEU A 20 -23.62 12.85 23.35
N ILE A 21 -22.92 12.25 22.36
CA ILE A 21 -22.43 12.97 21.18
C ILE A 21 -23.59 13.53 20.35
N GLN A 22 -24.63 12.73 20.09
CA GLN A 22 -25.81 13.17 19.33
C GLN A 22 -26.58 14.29 20.05
N GLU A 23 -26.66 14.23 21.38
CA GLU A 23 -27.34 15.24 22.18
C GLU A 23 -26.56 16.57 22.22
N GLN A 24 -25.23 16.51 22.29
CA GLN A 24 -24.37 17.71 22.19
C GLN A 24 -24.40 18.33 20.78
N MET A 25 -24.49 17.51 19.73
CA MET A 25 -24.69 18.00 18.36
C MET A 25 -26.03 18.71 18.19
N LYS A 26 -27.11 18.20 18.79
CA LYS A 26 -28.44 18.86 18.77
C LYS A 26 -28.48 20.16 19.58
N LYS A 27 -27.75 20.25 20.69
CA LYS A 27 -27.72 21.43 21.56
C LYS A 27 -26.76 22.52 21.09
N GLY A 28 -26.06 22.33 19.95
CA GLY A 28 -25.09 23.30 19.44
C GLY A 28 -23.91 23.53 20.40
N GLY A 29 -23.52 22.50 21.16
CA GLY A 29 -22.50 22.60 22.20
C GLY A 29 -21.11 22.98 21.66
N SER A 30 -20.28 23.55 22.55
CA SER A 30 -18.90 23.96 22.23
C SER A 30 -18.14 22.86 21.50
N SER A 31 -17.53 23.21 20.36
CA SER A 31 -16.80 22.29 19.47
C SER A 31 -15.71 21.49 20.20
N SER A 32 -15.13 22.06 21.26
CA SER A 32 -14.12 21.42 22.11
C SER A 32 -14.62 20.15 22.82
N ASN A 33 -15.85 20.17 23.35
CA ASN A 33 -16.39 19.09 24.16
C ASN A 33 -16.84 17.93 23.27
N LEU A 34 -17.42 18.25 22.10
CA LEU A 34 -17.74 17.27 21.06
C LEU A 34 -16.47 16.59 20.53
N TRP A 35 -15.39 17.35 20.38
CA TRP A 35 -14.12 16.81 19.90
C TRP A 35 -13.47 15.87 20.92
N ALA A 36 -13.51 16.21 22.21
CA ALA A 36 -13.03 15.35 23.28
C ALA A 36 -13.81 14.03 23.36
N LEU A 37 -15.14 14.07 23.22
CA LEU A 37 -15.99 12.88 23.20
C LEU A 37 -15.70 12.00 21.97
N ARG A 38 -15.46 12.61 20.79
CA ARG A 38 -15.08 11.90 19.57
C ARG A 38 -13.74 11.18 19.71
N GLN A 39 -12.73 11.85 20.28
CA GLN A 39 -11.42 11.24 20.54
C GLN A 39 -11.50 10.07 21.50
N LEU A 40 -12.34 10.16 22.55
CA LEU A 40 -12.55 9.03 23.46
C LEU A 40 -13.22 7.85 22.76
N ALA A 41 -14.21 8.10 21.88
CA ALA A 41 -14.84 7.05 21.07
C ALA A 41 -13.84 6.38 20.10
N ASP A 42 -13.02 7.18 19.42
CA ASP A 42 -12.00 6.70 18.47
C ASP A 42 -10.90 5.90 19.19
N PHE A 43 -10.46 6.37 20.37
CA PHE A 43 -9.53 5.64 21.23
C PHE A 43 -10.11 4.29 21.68
N MET A 44 -11.40 4.23 22.02
CA MET A 44 -12.03 2.97 22.42
C MET A 44 -12.19 1.99 21.25
N ALA A 45 -12.35 2.48 20.02
CA ALA A 45 -12.48 1.65 18.82
C ALA A 45 -11.16 0.99 18.39
N SER A 46 -10.02 1.65 18.60
CA SER A 46 -8.69 1.16 18.19
C SER A 46 -8.12 0.04 19.07
N HIS A 47 -8.51 -0.04 20.34
CA HIS A 47 -7.99 -1.04 21.28
C HIS A 47 -8.73 -2.40 21.26
N GLY A 48 -9.76 -2.56 20.40
CA GLY A 48 -10.59 -3.77 20.35
C GLY A 48 -10.38 -4.69 19.14
N SER A 49 -9.58 -4.31 18.15
CA SER A 49 -9.45 -5.09 16.90
C SER A 49 -7.98 -5.17 16.43
N PRO A 50 -7.38 -6.36 16.34
CA PRO A 50 -5.95 -6.53 16.06
C PRO A 50 -5.57 -6.35 14.58
N ALA A 51 -6.50 -5.97 13.70
CA ALA A 51 -6.29 -6.00 12.24
C ALA A 51 -6.66 -4.71 11.49
N ALA A 52 -7.05 -3.63 12.17
CA ALA A 52 -7.44 -2.38 11.51
C ALA A 52 -6.29 -1.36 11.57
N LEU A 53 -5.80 -0.96 10.39
CA LEU A 53 -4.94 0.22 10.26
C LEU A 53 -5.71 1.44 10.78
N PRO A 54 -5.10 2.35 11.57
CA PRO A 54 -5.79 3.55 12.01
C PRO A 54 -6.12 4.43 10.79
N VAL A 55 -7.41 4.52 10.43
CA VAL A 55 -7.89 5.40 9.38
C VAL A 55 -8.41 6.68 10.01
N SER A 56 -7.55 7.68 10.16
CA SER A 56 -8.01 9.04 10.47
C SER A 56 -8.67 9.65 9.23
N PRO A 57 -9.92 10.14 9.32
CA PRO A 57 -10.52 10.87 8.22
C PRO A 57 -9.94 12.28 8.16
N SER A 58 -9.46 12.66 6.98
CA SER A 58 -9.44 14.05 6.51
C SER A 58 -8.44 15.01 7.18
N ASN A 59 -7.16 14.73 6.96
CA ASN A 59 -6.19 15.76 6.56
C ASN A 59 -5.18 15.06 5.64
N MET A 60 -4.93 15.59 4.44
CA MET A 60 -3.85 15.07 3.58
C MET A 60 -2.51 15.40 4.26
N MET A 61 -2.10 14.59 5.24
CA MET A 61 -0.70 14.54 5.64
C MET A 61 0.07 14.08 4.41
N MET A 62 0.99 14.92 3.92
CA MET A 62 1.92 14.52 2.87
C MET A 62 2.83 13.43 3.46
N VAL A 63 2.51 12.18 3.18
CA VAL A 63 3.34 11.04 3.58
C VAL A 63 4.57 11.02 2.69
N THR A 64 5.75 10.84 3.29
CA THR A 64 7.02 10.74 2.54
C THR A 64 6.97 9.53 1.60
N PRO A 65 7.21 9.72 0.29
CA PRO A 65 7.30 8.62 -0.66
C PRO A 65 8.41 7.63 -0.27
N ILE A 66 8.11 6.33 -0.27
CA ILE A 66 9.07 5.26 -0.05
C ILE A 66 10.03 5.18 -1.24
N ASN A 67 9.51 5.28 -2.46
CA ASN A 67 10.32 5.25 -3.67
C ASN A 67 10.88 6.65 -4.00
N ASP A 68 11.94 7.04 -3.30
CA ASP A 68 12.64 8.34 -3.44
C ASP A 68 13.97 8.25 -4.20
N LEU A 69 14.26 7.10 -4.81
CA LEU A 69 15.51 6.78 -5.50
C LEU A 69 15.68 7.46 -6.88
N HIS A 70 15.07 8.63 -7.09
CA HIS A 70 15.01 9.32 -8.39
C HIS A 70 16.31 10.03 -8.81
N GLY A 71 17.30 10.13 -7.93
CA GLY A 71 18.61 10.75 -8.19
C GLY A 71 19.81 9.82 -8.10
N TRP A 72 19.61 8.51 -7.90
CA TRP A 72 20.71 7.55 -7.88
C TRP A 72 20.94 6.98 -9.27
N ASP A 73 22.20 6.89 -9.68
CA ASP A 73 22.58 6.36 -10.98
C ASP A 73 22.13 4.89 -11.09
N PRO A 74 21.28 4.52 -12.07
CA PRO A 74 20.85 3.13 -12.25
C PRO A 74 22.00 2.14 -12.41
N GLY A 75 23.19 2.60 -12.82
CA GLY A 75 24.40 1.78 -12.93
C GLY A 75 25.14 1.51 -11.60
N SER A 76 24.85 2.27 -10.54
CA SER A 76 25.57 2.12 -9.26
C SER A 76 25.01 1.01 -8.37
N MET A 77 23.77 0.58 -8.61
CA MET A 77 23.07 -0.41 -7.80
C MET A 77 23.18 -1.83 -8.37
N ALA A 78 23.19 -2.83 -7.49
CA ALA A 78 23.07 -4.22 -7.92
C ALA A 78 21.70 -4.47 -8.59
N LYS A 79 21.65 -5.46 -9.48
CA LYS A 79 20.42 -5.81 -10.20
C LYS A 79 19.28 -6.13 -9.22
N GLY A 80 18.21 -5.33 -9.28
CA GLY A 80 17.04 -5.50 -8.42
C GLY A 80 17.15 -4.86 -7.03
N GLU A 81 18.29 -4.25 -6.67
CA GLU A 81 18.50 -3.58 -5.39
C GLU A 81 17.49 -2.45 -5.15
N ARG A 82 17.16 -1.66 -6.16
CA ARG A 82 16.13 -0.60 -6.08
C ARG A 82 14.80 -1.13 -5.55
N LEU A 83 14.33 -2.25 -6.09
CA LEU A 83 13.09 -2.89 -5.67
C LEU A 83 13.24 -3.50 -4.26
N MET A 84 14.39 -4.10 -3.94
CA MET A 84 14.68 -4.65 -2.62
C MET A 84 14.64 -3.57 -1.53
N ARG A 85 15.25 -2.39 -1.78
CA ARG A 85 15.18 -1.20 -0.91
C ARG A 85 13.74 -0.77 -0.69
N CYS A 86 12.97 -0.63 -1.77
CA CYS A 86 11.57 -0.25 -1.70
C CYS A 86 10.73 -1.27 -0.89
N LYS A 87 10.94 -2.57 -1.09
CA LYS A 87 10.24 -3.62 -0.32
C LYS A 87 10.59 -3.56 1.16
N LEU A 88 11.88 -3.49 1.51
CA LEU A 88 12.32 -3.42 2.90
C LEU A 88 11.80 -2.14 3.59
N ALA A 89 11.90 -0.98 2.93
CA ALA A 89 11.37 0.27 3.45
C ALA A 89 9.84 0.21 3.63
N SER A 90 9.12 -0.40 2.69
CA SER A 90 7.68 -0.64 2.83
C SER A 90 7.35 -1.52 4.04
N THR A 91 8.16 -2.54 4.32
CA THR A 91 7.97 -3.37 5.50
C THR A 91 8.19 -2.59 6.80
N HIS A 92 9.17 -1.68 6.86
CA HIS A 92 9.32 -0.79 8.02
C HIS A 92 8.06 0.06 8.24
N ARG A 93 7.48 0.64 7.16
CA ARG A 93 6.21 1.38 7.24
C ARG A 93 5.06 0.51 7.73
N LEU A 94 4.98 -0.76 7.29
CA LEU A 94 3.96 -1.69 7.76
C LEU A 94 4.13 -1.99 9.26
N PHE A 95 5.36 -2.23 9.72
CA PHE A 95 5.64 -2.48 11.14
C PHE A 95 5.24 -1.29 12.01
N ASP A 96 5.48 -0.06 11.55
CA ASP A 96 5.00 1.15 12.22
C ASP A 96 3.47 1.21 12.26
N LEU A 97 2.81 1.01 11.12
CA LEU A 97 1.35 1.06 11.02
C LEU A 97 0.63 -0.03 11.83
N TYR A 98 1.25 -1.21 12.02
CA TYR A 98 0.74 -2.27 12.89
C TYR A 98 1.07 -2.06 14.37
N GLY A 99 1.80 -1.00 14.73
CA GLY A 99 2.24 -0.74 16.10
C GLY A 99 3.29 -1.74 16.60
N TRP A 100 4.01 -2.37 15.68
CA TRP A 100 5.06 -3.36 15.96
C TRP A 100 6.44 -2.71 16.10
N ALA A 101 6.62 -1.54 15.50
CA ALA A 101 7.79 -0.68 15.68
C ALA A 101 7.73 -0.02 17.06
N GLN A 102 8.09 -0.77 18.10
CA GLN A 102 8.34 -0.22 19.43
C GLN A 102 9.75 0.36 19.50
N ILE A 103 10.04 1.19 20.52
CA ILE A 103 11.39 1.72 20.81
C ILE A 103 12.39 0.57 21.11
N SER A 104 11.89 -0.66 21.32
CA SER A 104 12.70 -1.87 21.47
C SER A 104 13.42 -2.26 20.17
N HIS A 105 14.49 -3.05 20.33
CA HIS A 105 15.50 -3.47 19.35
C HIS A 105 14.96 -4.32 18.17
N THR A 106 13.87 -3.89 17.54
CA THR A 106 13.36 -4.48 16.30
C THR A 106 14.34 -4.22 15.17
N CYS A 107 14.68 -5.27 14.42
CA CYS A 107 15.69 -5.22 13.38
C CYS A 107 15.15 -5.93 12.13
N LEU A 108 15.13 -5.23 11.00
CA LEU A 108 14.71 -5.77 9.71
C LEU A 108 15.86 -5.64 8.72
N THR A 109 16.33 -6.75 8.16
CA THR A 109 17.46 -6.74 7.23
C THR A 109 17.19 -7.56 5.98
N LEU A 110 17.88 -7.21 4.90
CA LEU A 110 17.72 -7.85 3.60
C LEU A 110 19.05 -8.01 2.87
N ARG A 111 19.41 -9.23 2.50
CA ARG A 111 20.56 -9.53 1.65
C ARG A 111 20.30 -9.10 0.19
N VAL A 112 21.12 -8.20 -0.32
CA VAL A 112 21.06 -7.68 -1.68
C VAL A 112 21.86 -8.56 -2.65
N SER A 113 23.08 -8.90 -2.26
CA SER A 113 24.02 -9.68 -3.08
C SER A 113 24.44 -10.93 -2.32
N LYS A 114 24.34 -12.09 -2.94
CA LYS A 114 24.81 -13.36 -2.33
C LYS A 114 26.32 -13.49 -2.50
N GLU A 115 26.85 -13.02 -3.61
CA GLU A 115 28.26 -13.12 -3.97
C GLU A 115 29.13 -12.16 -3.16
N GLN A 116 28.61 -10.96 -2.86
CA GLN A 116 29.33 -9.94 -2.09
C GLN A 116 28.94 -9.91 -0.60
N GLU A 117 27.95 -10.71 -0.20
CA GLU A 117 27.38 -10.69 1.16
C GLU A 117 27.05 -9.27 1.64
N HIS A 118 26.32 -8.53 0.81
CA HIS A 118 25.85 -7.18 1.13
C HIS A 118 24.42 -7.20 1.63
N PHE A 119 24.15 -6.41 2.66
CA PHE A 119 22.87 -6.35 3.37
C PHE A 119 22.36 -4.91 3.48
N LEU A 120 21.05 -4.73 3.40
CA LEU A 120 20.37 -3.49 3.72
C LEU A 120 19.95 -3.52 5.18
N VAL A 121 20.25 -2.43 5.87
CA VAL A 121 19.91 -2.20 7.27
C VAL A 121 19.33 -0.80 7.44
N LEU A 122 18.51 -0.63 8.47
CA LEU A 122 18.06 0.68 8.91
C LEU A 122 19.20 1.38 9.66
N PRO A 123 19.55 2.64 9.31
CA PRO A 123 20.50 3.40 10.12
C PRO A 123 19.92 3.70 11.51
N ASP A 124 20.79 3.75 12.51
CA ASP A 124 20.39 3.95 13.89
C ASP A 124 19.83 5.37 14.12
N GLY A 125 18.75 5.46 14.88
CA GLY A 125 18.06 6.72 15.18
C GLY A 125 16.97 7.13 14.17
N LEU A 126 16.79 6.41 13.05
CA LEU A 126 15.70 6.67 12.11
C LEU A 126 14.42 5.92 12.53
N ALA A 127 13.29 6.61 12.60
CA ALA A 127 12.02 5.96 12.93
C ALA A 127 11.51 5.10 11.77
N TYR A 128 10.80 4.01 12.08
CA TYR A 128 10.20 3.14 11.05
C TYR A 128 9.17 3.90 10.18
N SER A 129 8.54 4.93 10.75
CA SER A 129 7.64 5.88 10.08
C SER A 129 8.34 6.90 9.17
N GLU A 130 9.67 6.86 9.04
CA GLU A 130 10.45 7.82 8.23
C GLU A 130 11.25 7.13 7.12
N VAL A 131 11.32 5.80 7.15
CA VAL A 131 12.16 4.99 6.25
C VAL A 131 11.76 5.16 4.79
N THR A 132 12.74 5.34 3.92
CA THR A 132 12.59 5.38 2.47
C THR A 132 13.57 4.41 1.81
N GLY A 133 13.45 4.22 0.49
CA GLY A 133 14.36 3.38 -0.27
C GLY A 133 15.80 3.90 -0.22
N SER A 134 16.00 5.23 -0.29
CA SER A 134 17.32 5.83 -0.20
C SER A 134 17.88 5.90 1.22
N SER A 135 17.03 5.94 2.25
CA SER A 135 17.50 6.07 3.64
C SER A 135 18.21 4.83 4.17
N LEU A 136 17.95 3.65 3.57
CA LEU A 136 18.58 2.39 3.95
C LEU A 136 20.08 2.39 3.64
N VAL A 137 20.86 1.83 4.56
CA VAL A 137 22.32 1.73 4.44
C VAL A 137 22.70 0.32 3.97
N LYS A 138 23.69 0.22 3.08
CA LYS A 138 24.24 -1.06 2.63
C LYS A 138 25.51 -1.37 3.41
N VAL A 139 25.55 -2.54 4.04
CA VAL A 139 26.67 -3.03 4.86
C VAL A 139 27.17 -4.38 4.36
N ASN A 140 28.41 -4.73 4.69
CA ASN A 140 28.93 -6.08 4.50
C ASN A 140 28.52 -7.01 5.67
N ILE A 141 28.93 -8.28 5.64
CA ILE A 141 28.61 -9.26 6.69
C ILE A 141 29.14 -8.87 8.08
N LEU A 142 30.20 -8.05 8.14
CA LEU A 142 30.77 -7.55 9.40
C LEU A 142 30.02 -6.31 9.94
N GLY A 143 29.06 -5.77 9.18
CA GLY A 143 28.32 -4.56 9.54
C GLY A 143 29.02 -3.25 9.11
N GLU A 144 30.14 -3.33 8.39
CA GLU A 144 30.84 -2.14 7.88
C GLU A 144 30.06 -1.54 6.70
N VAL A 145 29.98 -0.21 6.67
CA VAL A 145 29.22 0.52 5.65
C VAL A 145 29.92 0.45 4.29
N VAL A 146 29.27 -0.18 3.33
CA VAL A 146 29.70 -0.26 1.92
C VAL A 146 29.15 0.93 1.13
N GLU A 147 27.88 1.28 1.37
CA GLU A 147 27.23 2.41 0.73
C GLU A 147 26.33 3.11 1.74
N LYS A 148 26.57 4.42 1.93
CA LYS A 148 25.73 5.25 2.77
C LYS A 148 24.37 5.46 2.11
N GLY A 149 23.32 5.44 2.90
CA GLY A 149 22.01 5.91 2.47
C GLY A 149 21.98 7.43 2.30
N SER A 150 20.79 7.99 2.12
CA SER A 150 20.59 9.44 2.04
C SER A 150 20.73 10.16 3.39
N THR A 151 20.83 9.42 4.50
CA THR A 151 20.98 9.98 5.85
C THR A 151 22.45 10.06 6.25
N GLY A 152 22.77 10.99 7.16
CA GLY A 152 24.09 11.08 7.80
C GLY A 152 24.25 10.16 9.02
N LEU A 153 23.28 9.26 9.25
CA LEU A 153 23.21 8.42 10.43
C LEU A 153 24.10 7.17 10.30
N GLY A 154 24.56 6.65 11.44
CA GLY A 154 25.40 5.46 11.52
C GLY A 154 24.60 4.15 11.50
N VAL A 155 25.31 3.02 11.54
CA VAL A 155 24.72 1.68 11.71
C VAL A 155 25.13 1.16 13.08
N ASP A 156 24.18 0.57 13.79
CA ASP A 156 24.43 -0.17 15.02
C ASP A 156 24.86 -1.60 14.69
N THR A 157 26.16 -1.86 14.81
CA THR A 157 26.78 -3.16 14.49
C THR A 157 26.38 -4.24 15.48
N GLU A 158 26.11 -3.90 16.73
CA GLU A 158 25.68 -4.85 17.76
C GLU A 158 24.28 -5.38 17.43
N LYS A 159 23.34 -4.49 17.05
CA LYS A 159 22.01 -4.89 16.57
C LYS A 159 22.07 -5.78 15.33
N PHE A 160 23.07 -5.59 14.46
CA PHE A 160 23.24 -6.38 13.24
C PHE A 160 23.92 -7.74 13.48
N SER A 161 24.69 -7.89 14.57
CA SER A 161 25.51 -9.09 14.86
C SER A 161 24.72 -10.41 14.80
N LEU A 162 23.53 -10.44 15.41
CA LEU A 162 22.64 -11.60 15.38
C LEU A 162 22.20 -11.93 13.95
N HIS A 163 21.80 -10.93 13.17
CA HIS A 163 21.38 -11.14 11.79
C HIS A 163 22.55 -11.62 10.92
N SER A 164 23.75 -11.08 11.15
CA SER A 164 24.99 -11.55 10.51
C SER A 164 25.25 -13.03 10.80
N ALA A 165 25.20 -13.45 12.07
CA ALA A 165 25.39 -14.85 12.45
C ALA A 165 24.34 -15.78 11.80
N ILE A 166 23.07 -15.38 11.76
CA ILE A 166 22.00 -16.14 11.10
C ILE A 166 22.27 -16.23 9.58
N TYR A 167 22.68 -15.13 8.94
CA TYR A 167 22.98 -15.13 7.51
C TYR A 167 24.16 -16.04 7.15
N SER A 168 25.20 -16.08 8.00
CA SER A 168 26.33 -17.00 7.83
C SER A 168 25.90 -18.46 8.02
N ALA A 169 25.05 -18.74 8.99
CA ALA A 169 24.51 -20.09 9.23
C ALA A 169 23.54 -20.55 8.14
N ARG A 170 22.81 -19.61 7.49
CA ARG A 170 21.77 -19.88 6.49
C ARG A 170 21.96 -19.08 5.20
N PRO A 171 22.82 -19.55 4.27
CA PRO A 171 23.04 -18.90 2.98
C PRO A 171 21.81 -18.88 2.04
N ASP A 172 20.81 -19.73 2.29
CA ASP A 172 19.53 -19.73 1.56
C ASP A 172 18.67 -18.50 1.90
N VAL A 173 18.77 -18.01 3.14
CA VAL A 173 17.95 -16.91 3.67
C VAL A 173 18.39 -15.58 3.06
N ARG A 174 17.40 -14.77 2.71
CA ARG A 174 17.59 -13.43 2.14
C ARG A 174 17.07 -12.34 3.05
N CYS A 175 16.04 -12.58 3.84
CA CYS A 175 15.40 -11.56 4.66
C CYS A 175 15.18 -12.06 6.08
N LEU A 176 15.44 -11.20 7.06
CA LEU A 176 15.29 -11.48 8.47
C LEU A 176 14.48 -10.38 9.13
N PHE A 177 13.42 -10.76 9.83
CA PHE A 177 12.59 -9.84 10.62
C PHE A 177 12.58 -10.26 12.09
N HIS A 178 13.10 -9.38 12.93
CA HIS A 178 13.17 -9.57 14.37
C HIS A 178 12.12 -8.72 15.07
N LEU A 179 11.25 -9.38 15.85
CA LEU A 179 10.09 -8.76 16.48
C LEU A 179 10.04 -8.98 18.00
N HIS A 180 9.70 -7.90 18.69
CA HIS A 180 9.76 -7.72 20.14
C HIS A 180 8.45 -7.16 20.71
N THR A 181 7.30 -7.57 20.17
CA THR A 181 6.03 -7.13 20.75
C THR A 181 5.81 -7.79 22.12
N PRO A 182 4.95 -7.21 22.97
CA PRO A 182 4.62 -7.82 24.27
C PRO A 182 4.15 -9.28 24.14
N ALA A 183 3.44 -9.63 23.07
CA ALA A 183 2.98 -10.99 22.84
C ALA A 183 4.13 -11.94 22.46
N THR A 184 5.02 -11.53 21.56
CA THR A 184 6.14 -12.39 21.14
C THR A 184 7.17 -12.55 22.26
N ALA A 185 7.46 -11.48 23.00
CA ALA A 185 8.32 -11.53 24.18
C ALA A 185 7.71 -12.39 25.30
N ALA A 186 6.39 -12.31 25.53
CA ALA A 186 5.72 -13.17 26.51
C ALA A 186 5.84 -14.64 26.14
N VAL A 187 5.56 -15.01 24.89
CA VAL A 187 5.66 -16.40 24.41
C VAL A 187 7.10 -16.90 24.42
N SER A 188 8.08 -16.06 24.08
CA SER A 188 9.50 -16.46 24.12
C SER A 188 10.00 -16.74 25.53
N ALA A 189 9.38 -16.16 26.56
CA ALA A 189 9.64 -16.44 27.97
C ALA A 189 8.90 -17.69 28.51
N MET A 190 7.97 -18.28 27.76
CA MET A 190 7.22 -19.47 28.21
C MET A 190 8.07 -20.73 28.04
N LYS A 191 8.01 -21.64 29.03
CA LYS A 191 8.73 -22.93 28.98
C LYS A 191 8.45 -23.72 27.70
N ARG A 192 7.19 -23.77 27.28
CA ARG A 192 6.76 -24.51 26.08
C ARG A 192 6.79 -23.68 24.78
N GLY A 193 7.16 -22.40 24.85
CA GLY A 193 7.22 -21.54 23.68
C GLY A 193 5.87 -21.42 22.95
N LEU A 194 5.91 -21.46 21.62
CA LEU A 194 4.73 -21.42 20.76
C LEU A 194 4.01 -22.77 20.75
N LEU A 195 2.73 -22.75 21.14
CA LEU A 195 1.84 -23.90 21.19
C LEU A 195 0.97 -23.96 19.91
N PRO A 196 0.62 -25.16 19.41
CA PRO A 196 -0.24 -25.32 18.25
C PRO A 196 -1.72 -25.07 18.61
N LEU A 197 -2.06 -23.84 19.01
CA LEU A 197 -3.40 -23.49 19.50
C LEU A 197 -4.33 -22.91 18.44
N SER A 198 -3.77 -22.38 17.35
CA SER A 198 -4.53 -21.67 16.33
C SER A 198 -4.05 -22.03 14.93
N HIS A 199 -4.86 -21.71 13.93
CA HIS A 199 -4.52 -21.93 12.52
C HIS A 199 -3.22 -21.18 12.14
N GLU A 200 -3.03 -19.98 12.67
CA GLU A 200 -1.82 -19.16 12.49
C GLU A 200 -0.58 -19.86 13.04
N ALA A 201 -0.67 -20.50 14.22
CA ALA A 201 0.43 -21.27 14.79
C ALA A 201 0.81 -22.50 13.94
N LEU A 202 -0.16 -23.07 13.20
CA LEU A 202 0.11 -24.15 12.27
C LEU A 202 0.75 -23.64 10.96
N LEU A 203 0.33 -22.48 10.46
CA LEU A 203 0.86 -21.88 9.22
C LEU A 203 2.34 -21.52 9.31
N VAL A 204 2.83 -21.18 10.50
CA VAL A 204 4.24 -20.86 10.76
C VAL A 204 5.18 -22.04 10.51
N GLY A 205 4.71 -23.27 10.71
CA GLY A 205 5.55 -24.47 10.58
C GLY A 205 6.51 -24.66 11.76
N ASP A 206 7.69 -25.19 11.50
CA ASP A 206 8.65 -25.57 12.55
C ASP A 206 9.38 -24.36 13.14
N VAL A 207 9.55 -24.40 14.47
CA VAL A 207 10.10 -23.31 15.27
C VAL A 207 11.32 -23.83 16.04
N ALA A 208 12.46 -23.17 15.82
CA ALA A 208 13.67 -23.37 16.60
C ALA A 208 13.65 -22.50 17.87
N TYR A 209 14.35 -22.94 18.91
CA TYR A 209 14.52 -22.20 20.16
C TYR A 209 16.00 -22.03 20.44
N TYR A 210 16.37 -20.84 20.91
CA TYR A 210 17.74 -20.53 21.28
C TYR A 210 17.78 -19.68 22.55
N ASP A 211 18.66 -20.05 23.48
CA ASP A 211 18.89 -19.34 24.73
C ASP A 211 19.80 -18.14 24.46
N TYR A 212 19.18 -16.98 24.19
CA TYR A 212 19.88 -15.80 23.72
C TYR A 212 20.28 -14.88 24.88
N ASN A 213 21.58 -14.59 24.98
CA ASN A 213 22.15 -13.74 26.04
C ASN A 213 22.24 -12.25 25.67
N GLY A 214 21.74 -11.85 24.49
CA GLY A 214 21.74 -10.44 24.04
C GLY A 214 22.94 -10.02 23.21
N VAL A 215 24.00 -10.84 23.15
CA VAL A 215 25.25 -10.56 22.43
C VAL A 215 25.66 -11.80 21.64
N MET A 216 26.18 -11.64 20.41
CA MET A 216 26.70 -12.72 19.54
C MET A 216 28.15 -12.46 19.17
N GLU A 217 29.05 -12.52 20.16
CA GLU A 217 30.49 -12.27 19.97
C GLU A 217 31.31 -13.55 19.92
N GLU A 218 30.96 -14.56 20.72
CA GLU A 218 31.72 -15.80 20.84
C GLU A 218 31.43 -16.74 19.66
N GLU A 219 32.46 -17.41 19.15
CA GLU A 219 32.28 -18.38 18.05
C GLU A 219 31.46 -19.59 18.51
N GLU A 220 31.55 -19.95 19.79
CA GLU A 220 30.74 -20.98 20.43
C GLU A 220 29.23 -20.67 20.32
N ASP A 221 28.83 -19.41 20.54
CA ASP A 221 27.44 -18.96 20.42
C ASP A 221 26.92 -19.15 18.99
N ARG A 222 27.75 -18.82 17.99
CA ARG A 222 27.41 -18.93 16.57
C ARG A 222 27.22 -20.39 16.15
N VAL A 223 28.09 -21.27 16.64
CA VAL A 223 27.98 -22.72 16.42
C VAL A 223 26.71 -23.29 17.05
N GLU A 224 26.38 -22.87 18.26
CA GLU A 224 25.17 -23.35 18.95
C GLU A 224 23.88 -22.80 18.32
N LEU A 225 23.89 -21.54 17.88
CA LEU A 225 22.83 -20.94 17.09
C LEU A 225 22.58 -21.73 15.80
N GLN A 226 23.66 -22.08 15.06
CA GLN A 226 23.55 -22.84 13.82
C GLN A 226 22.93 -24.23 14.06
N LYS A 227 23.34 -24.94 15.11
CA LYS A 227 22.76 -26.23 15.49
C LYS A 227 21.28 -26.10 15.83
N SER A 228 20.93 -25.09 16.62
CA SER A 228 19.56 -24.85 17.08
C SER A 228 18.61 -24.50 15.93
N LEU A 229 19.07 -23.65 15.01
CA LEU A 229 18.29 -23.20 13.87
C LEU A 229 18.06 -24.32 12.84
N GLY A 230 19.09 -25.14 12.59
CA GLY A 230 19.02 -26.22 11.61
C GLY A 230 18.80 -25.74 10.16
N PRO A 231 18.66 -26.68 9.21
CA PRO A 231 18.62 -26.36 7.79
C PRO A 231 17.24 -25.92 7.28
N THR A 232 16.16 -26.25 7.98
CA THR A 232 14.78 -26.10 7.48
C THR A 232 13.94 -25.08 8.23
N CYS A 233 14.21 -24.85 9.52
CA CYS A 233 13.39 -23.94 10.33
C CYS A 233 13.42 -22.52 9.74
N LYS A 234 12.25 -21.88 9.72
CA LYS A 234 12.06 -20.50 9.24
C LYS A 234 11.73 -19.53 10.37
N VAL A 235 11.61 -20.03 11.60
CA VAL A 235 11.39 -19.23 12.80
C VAL A 235 12.37 -19.63 13.88
N LEU A 236 12.95 -18.62 14.52
CA LEU A 236 13.79 -18.74 15.69
C LEU A 236 13.18 -17.94 16.84
N VAL A 237 12.80 -18.63 17.92
CA VAL A 237 12.40 -18.00 19.19
C VAL A 237 13.64 -17.81 20.04
N LEU A 238 13.95 -16.55 20.33
CA LEU A 238 15.02 -16.16 21.24
C LEU A 238 14.43 -16.08 22.64
N ARG A 239 14.79 -17.02 23.50
CA ARG A 239 14.24 -17.16 24.85
C ARG A 239 14.37 -15.86 25.62
N ASN A 240 13.29 -15.46 26.28
CA ASN A 240 13.21 -14.22 27.08
C ASN A 240 13.50 -12.91 26.31
N HIS A 241 13.47 -12.93 24.97
CA HIS A 241 13.84 -11.79 24.15
C HIS A 241 12.75 -11.50 23.11
N GLY A 242 12.62 -12.35 22.10
CA GLY A 242 11.74 -12.07 20.95
C GLY A 242 11.76 -13.20 19.94
N ILE A 243 11.36 -12.89 18.71
CA ILE A 243 11.24 -13.89 17.64
C ILE A 243 11.82 -13.34 16.33
N VAL A 244 12.60 -14.17 15.64
CA VAL A 244 13.15 -13.88 14.32
C VAL A 244 12.47 -14.77 13.28
N ALA A 245 11.90 -14.17 12.25
CA ALA A 245 11.41 -14.87 11.07
C ALA A 245 12.43 -14.78 9.93
N LEU A 246 12.64 -15.90 9.25
CA LEU A 246 13.58 -16.08 8.14
C LEU A 246 12.81 -16.32 6.85
N GLY A 247 13.20 -15.65 5.78
CA GLY A 247 12.61 -15.85 4.45
C GLY A 247 13.64 -15.78 3.32
N GLU A 248 13.37 -16.50 2.24
CA GLU A 248 14.12 -16.42 0.97
C GLU A 248 13.73 -15.17 0.16
N SER A 249 12.66 -14.50 0.60
CA SER A 249 12.12 -13.25 0.10
C SER A 249 11.57 -12.39 1.24
N VAL A 250 11.34 -11.10 0.96
CA VAL A 250 10.69 -10.17 1.91
C VAL A 250 9.26 -10.62 2.20
N GLU A 251 8.58 -11.10 1.16
CA GLU A 251 7.20 -11.56 1.20
C GLU A 251 7.02 -12.77 2.13
N GLU A 252 7.89 -13.77 2.01
CA GLU A 252 7.87 -14.96 2.87
C GLU A 252 8.21 -14.61 4.32
N ALA A 253 9.23 -13.79 4.56
CA ALA A 253 9.59 -13.35 5.91
C ALA A 253 8.45 -12.55 6.56
N PHE A 254 7.79 -11.68 5.78
CA PHE A 254 6.65 -10.90 6.25
C PHE A 254 5.44 -11.78 6.55
N TYR A 255 5.15 -12.75 5.68
CA TYR A 255 4.09 -13.73 5.90
C TYR A 255 4.30 -14.49 7.22
N THR A 256 5.51 -15.01 7.43
CA THR A 256 5.85 -15.76 8.64
C THR A 256 5.77 -14.89 9.90
N ILE A 257 6.33 -13.68 9.88
CA ILE A 257 6.31 -12.79 11.06
C ILE A 257 4.90 -12.30 11.39
N TYR A 258 4.04 -12.10 10.38
CA TYR A 258 2.65 -11.72 10.58
C TYR A 258 1.86 -12.83 11.30
N HIS A 259 1.98 -14.08 10.83
CA HIS A 259 1.25 -15.20 11.41
C HIS A 259 1.76 -15.55 12.81
N ILE A 260 3.07 -15.50 13.06
CA ILE A 260 3.59 -15.78 14.40
C ILE A 260 3.19 -14.70 15.41
N GLN A 261 3.19 -13.43 15.01
CA GLN A 261 2.70 -12.35 15.86
C GLN A 261 1.24 -12.60 16.28
N SER A 262 0.39 -12.96 15.32
CA SER A 262 -1.01 -13.29 15.59
C SER A 262 -1.15 -14.53 16.47
N ALA A 263 -0.40 -15.60 16.18
CA ALA A 263 -0.39 -16.82 16.98
C ALA A 263 0.02 -16.56 18.44
N CYS A 264 1.04 -15.72 18.67
CA CYS A 264 1.45 -15.32 20.01
C CYS A 264 0.36 -14.53 20.75
N GLN A 265 -0.32 -13.60 20.07
CA GLN A 265 -1.44 -12.84 20.66
C GLN A 265 -2.59 -13.76 21.07
N ILE A 266 -2.95 -14.71 20.21
CA ILE A 266 -3.99 -15.71 20.49
C ILE A 266 -3.58 -16.56 21.69
N GLN A 267 -2.35 -17.07 21.70
CA GLN A 267 -1.86 -17.92 22.78
C GLN A 267 -1.88 -17.21 24.14
N VAL A 268 -1.39 -15.97 24.22
CA VAL A 268 -1.41 -15.18 25.46
C VAL A 268 -2.85 -14.97 25.93
N SER A 269 -3.74 -14.57 25.02
CA SER A 269 -5.15 -14.34 25.34
C SER A 269 -5.87 -15.61 25.79
N ALA A 270 -5.60 -16.74 25.13
CA ALA A 270 -6.18 -18.04 25.44
C ALA A 270 -5.69 -18.55 26.81
N LEU A 271 -4.39 -18.49 27.09
CA LEU A 271 -3.82 -18.90 28.38
C LEU A 271 -4.37 -18.06 29.53
N CYS A 272 -4.49 -16.74 29.36
CA CYS A 272 -5.09 -15.84 30.34
C CYS A 272 -6.56 -16.17 30.61
N SER A 273 -7.33 -16.51 29.56
CA SER A 273 -8.78 -16.76 29.68
C SER A 273 -9.10 -18.16 30.21
N ALA A 274 -8.28 -19.16 29.86
CA ALA A 274 -8.49 -20.57 30.23
C ALA A 274 -7.89 -20.93 31.61
N GLY A 275 -7.12 -20.05 32.23
CA GLY A 275 -6.47 -20.31 33.52
C GLY A 275 -5.28 -21.28 33.45
N GLY A 276 -4.70 -21.45 32.26
CA GLY A 276 -3.51 -22.28 32.03
C GLY A 276 -3.62 -23.22 30.84
N GLU A 277 -2.47 -23.81 30.48
CA GLU A 277 -2.33 -24.65 29.28
C GLU A 277 -3.19 -25.92 29.29
N HIS A 278 -3.39 -26.52 30.47
CA HIS A 278 -4.12 -27.78 30.65
C HIS A 278 -5.61 -27.71 30.27
N ASN A 279 -6.17 -26.49 30.18
CA ASN A 279 -7.55 -26.25 29.78
C ASN A 279 -7.68 -25.86 28.30
N LEU A 280 -6.58 -25.89 27.54
CA LEU A 280 -6.57 -25.56 26.12
C LEU A 280 -6.66 -26.80 25.25
N ILE A 281 -7.38 -26.66 24.13
CA ILE A 281 -7.44 -27.68 23.09
C ILE A 281 -6.28 -27.44 22.12
N MET A 282 -5.35 -28.39 22.07
CA MET A 282 -4.22 -28.35 21.14
C MET A 282 -4.63 -28.91 19.77
N LEU A 283 -4.19 -28.26 18.71
CA LEU A 283 -4.38 -28.73 17.35
C LEU A 283 -3.29 -29.75 16.99
N ASP A 284 -3.70 -30.85 16.37
CA ASP A 284 -2.78 -31.83 15.80
C ASP A 284 -2.39 -31.42 14.37
N ARG A 285 -1.08 -31.18 14.16
CA ARG A 285 -0.47 -30.86 12.85
C ARG A 285 -0.63 -31.98 11.82
N ALA A 286 -0.75 -33.23 12.23
CA ALA A 286 -0.93 -34.35 11.32
C ALA A 286 -2.34 -34.34 10.69
N VAL A 287 -3.34 -33.94 11.48
CA VAL A 287 -4.75 -33.83 11.06
C VAL A 287 -5.00 -32.50 10.35
N HIS A 288 -4.51 -31.40 10.92
CA HIS A 288 -4.70 -30.05 10.40
C HIS A 288 -3.46 -29.65 9.61
N LYS A 289 -3.50 -29.89 8.30
CA LYS A 289 -2.45 -29.46 7.36
C LYS A 289 -2.85 -28.12 6.76
N PRO A 290 -2.47 -26.98 7.37
CA PRO A 290 -2.79 -25.70 6.78
C PRO A 290 -2.05 -25.58 5.44
N THR A 291 -2.76 -25.14 4.41
CA THR A 291 -2.12 -24.84 3.13
C THR A 291 -1.64 -23.40 3.19
N PRO A 292 -0.33 -23.12 3.15
CA PRO A 292 0.15 -21.75 3.13
C PRO A 292 -0.41 -21.06 1.89
N ALA A 293 -0.87 -19.81 2.06
CA ALA A 293 -1.41 -19.05 0.95
C ALA A 293 -0.32 -18.87 -0.13
N GLY A 294 -0.65 -19.26 -1.36
CA GLY A 294 0.29 -19.32 -2.50
C GLY A 294 0.46 -20.70 -3.14
N THR A 295 0.11 -21.80 -2.44
CA THR A 295 0.28 -23.17 -3.01
C THR A 295 -0.85 -23.59 -3.96
N VAL A 296 -2.03 -22.96 -3.90
CA VAL A 296 -3.12 -23.19 -4.85
C VAL A 296 -3.24 -22.01 -5.80
N GLY A 297 -2.92 -22.25 -7.07
CA GLY A 297 -3.12 -21.27 -8.11
C GLY A 297 -4.59 -20.87 -8.17
N TRP A 298 -4.84 -19.59 -8.45
CA TRP A 298 -6.19 -19.05 -8.54
C TRP A 298 -6.91 -19.68 -9.74
N ALA A 299 -7.80 -20.64 -9.48
CA ALA A 299 -8.72 -21.19 -10.47
C ALA A 299 -9.93 -20.26 -10.58
N GLY A 300 -9.80 -19.22 -11.40
CA GLY A 300 -10.92 -18.41 -11.86
C GLY A 300 -10.98 -18.49 -13.38
N SER A 301 -12.03 -19.11 -13.92
CA SER A 301 -12.27 -19.38 -15.34
C SER A 301 -12.41 -18.12 -16.24
N THR A 302 -12.00 -16.95 -15.76
CA THR A 302 -12.04 -15.66 -16.44
C THR A 302 -10.69 -14.94 -16.54
N PHE A 303 -9.62 -15.41 -15.88
CA PHE A 303 -8.33 -14.71 -15.82
C PHE A 303 -7.12 -15.61 -16.09
N GLY A 304 -6.88 -15.90 -17.37
CA GLY A 304 -5.55 -16.32 -17.87
C GLY A 304 -4.94 -17.61 -17.29
N PRO A 305 -3.66 -17.91 -17.63
CA PRO A 305 -2.97 -19.10 -17.14
C PRO A 305 -2.64 -19.02 -15.64
N LEU A 306 -2.64 -20.18 -14.99
CA LEU A 306 -2.31 -20.36 -13.58
C LEU A 306 -0.85 -19.92 -13.29
N HIS A 307 -0.65 -18.73 -12.72
CA HIS A 307 0.66 -18.33 -12.23
C HIS A 307 0.94 -18.97 -10.86
N LYS A 308 2.05 -19.71 -10.74
CA LYS A 308 2.55 -20.18 -9.45
C LYS A 308 3.04 -18.99 -8.65
N SER A 309 2.38 -18.68 -7.53
CA SER A 309 2.83 -17.69 -6.57
C SER A 309 3.67 -18.36 -5.49
N ARG A 310 4.70 -17.67 -4.99
CA ARG A 310 5.39 -18.10 -3.76
C ARG A 310 4.57 -17.67 -2.55
N VAL A 311 4.91 -18.25 -1.39
CA VAL A 311 4.27 -17.94 -0.10
C VAL A 311 4.38 -16.44 0.19
N GLY A 312 3.25 -15.82 0.54
CA GLY A 312 3.18 -14.42 0.96
C GLY A 312 3.19 -13.38 -0.17
N GLU A 313 3.44 -13.76 -1.44
CA GLU A 313 3.55 -12.77 -2.53
C GLU A 313 2.23 -12.04 -2.80
N HIS A 314 1.09 -12.74 -2.75
CA HIS A 314 -0.22 -12.14 -2.99
C HIS A 314 -0.64 -11.21 -1.85
N GLU A 315 -0.42 -11.64 -0.61
CA GLU A 315 -0.71 -10.87 0.60
C GLU A 315 0.15 -9.61 0.63
N PHE A 316 1.46 -9.75 0.36
CA PHE A 316 2.38 -8.63 0.33
C PHE A 316 2.01 -7.64 -0.77
N GLU A 317 1.70 -8.10 -1.98
CA GLU A 317 1.24 -7.23 -3.07
C GLU A 317 -0.04 -6.47 -2.70
N ALA A 318 -0.97 -7.12 -1.98
CA ALA A 318 -2.17 -6.45 -1.47
C ALA A 318 -1.84 -5.34 -0.47
N LEU A 319 -0.86 -5.57 0.42
CA LEU A 319 -0.38 -4.55 1.36
C LEU A 319 0.30 -3.39 0.65
N MET A 320 1.04 -3.64 -0.44
CA MET A 320 1.62 -2.56 -1.25
C MET A 320 0.54 -1.67 -1.86
N ARG A 321 -0.57 -2.26 -2.36
CA ARG A 321 -1.72 -1.47 -2.84
C ARG A 321 -2.31 -0.61 -1.73
N THR A 322 -2.40 -1.14 -0.50
CA THR A 322 -2.87 -0.38 0.66
C THR A 322 -1.95 0.80 0.96
N LEU A 323 -0.63 0.60 1.03
CA LEU A 323 0.34 1.67 1.23
C LEU A 323 0.28 2.73 0.12
N ASP A 324 0.19 2.31 -1.14
CA ASP A 324 0.10 3.25 -2.26
C ASP A 324 -1.18 4.09 -2.22
N ASN A 325 -2.30 3.48 -1.81
CA ASN A 325 -3.57 4.16 -1.58
C ASN A 325 -3.49 5.17 -0.43
N LEU A 326 -2.70 4.87 0.60
CA LEU A 326 -2.42 5.79 1.71
C LEU A 326 -1.42 6.89 1.35
N GLY A 327 -0.83 6.87 0.15
CA GLY A 327 0.06 7.92 -0.35
C GLY A 327 1.55 7.61 -0.25
N TYR A 328 1.94 6.44 0.27
CA TYR A 328 3.36 6.10 0.50
C TYR A 328 4.18 5.88 -0.78
N ARG A 329 3.55 5.67 -1.95
CA ARG A 329 4.26 5.48 -3.24
C ARG A 329 5.43 4.50 -3.12
N THR A 330 5.11 3.25 -2.80
CA THR A 330 6.03 2.13 -2.58
C THR A 330 7.00 1.89 -3.74
N GLY A 331 6.59 2.20 -4.99
CA GLY A 331 7.35 1.83 -6.18
C GLY A 331 7.37 0.32 -6.45
N TYR A 332 6.42 -0.42 -5.85
CA TYR A 332 6.27 -1.86 -6.06
C TYR A 332 5.83 -2.18 -7.49
N ALA A 333 6.40 -3.24 -8.07
CA ALA A 333 6.03 -3.74 -9.38
C ALA A 333 4.90 -4.77 -9.25
N TYR A 334 3.66 -4.33 -9.47
CA TYR A 334 2.47 -5.18 -9.36
C TYR A 334 2.39 -6.22 -10.48
N ARG A 335 2.13 -7.48 -10.11
CA ARG A 335 1.74 -8.52 -11.05
C ARG A 335 0.28 -8.36 -11.47
N PHE A 336 -0.58 -7.99 -10.52
CA PHE A 336 -2.01 -7.77 -10.75
C PHE A 336 -2.41 -6.35 -10.32
N PRO A 337 -2.11 -5.33 -11.15
CA PRO A 337 -2.31 -3.92 -10.77
C PRO A 337 -3.78 -3.50 -10.63
N VAL A 338 -4.71 -4.21 -11.27
CA VAL A 338 -6.15 -3.84 -11.32
C VAL A 338 -6.99 -5.05 -10.90
N LEU A 339 -7.33 -5.12 -9.60
CA LEU A 339 -8.24 -6.15 -9.06
C LEU A 339 -9.62 -5.60 -8.71
N LEU A 340 -9.72 -4.31 -8.43
CA LEU A 340 -10.99 -3.60 -8.28
C LEU A 340 -10.96 -2.42 -9.25
N GLU A 341 -11.79 -2.43 -10.29
CA GLU A 341 -12.26 -1.17 -10.84
C GLU A 341 -12.91 -0.45 -9.67
N ARG A 342 -12.29 0.63 -9.17
CA ARG A 342 -13.00 1.54 -8.27
C ARG A 342 -14.26 1.92 -9.01
N SER A 343 -15.42 1.48 -8.51
CA SER A 343 -16.67 2.08 -8.94
C SER A 343 -16.45 3.57 -8.76
N ARG A 344 -16.43 4.32 -9.87
CA ARG A 344 -16.44 5.77 -9.79
C ARG A 344 -17.64 6.06 -8.91
N THR A 345 -17.42 6.52 -7.68
CA THR A 345 -18.48 7.20 -6.96
C THR A 345 -18.94 8.24 -7.96
N ARG A 346 -20.21 8.15 -8.38
CA ARG A 346 -20.83 9.12 -9.29
C ARG A 346 -20.68 10.48 -8.61
N ARG A 347 -19.56 11.15 -8.85
CA ARG A 347 -19.44 12.58 -8.62
C ARG A 347 -20.33 13.17 -9.69
N GLU A 348 -21.37 13.88 -9.30
CA GLU A 348 -22.33 14.51 -10.21
C GLU A 348 -21.67 15.54 -11.16
N VAL A 349 -20.37 15.81 -10.99
CA VAL A 349 -19.57 16.62 -11.89
C VAL A 349 -18.27 15.88 -12.20
N GLU A 350 -18.20 15.33 -13.42
CA GLU A 350 -16.97 14.81 -14.01
C GLU A 350 -16.16 15.99 -14.55
N VAL A 351 -14.97 16.25 -13.99
CA VAL A 351 -14.07 17.27 -14.52
C VAL A 351 -13.52 16.73 -15.85
N PRO A 352 -13.71 17.42 -16.99
CA PRO A 352 -13.24 16.92 -18.27
C PRO A 352 -11.73 16.74 -18.23
N ALA A 353 -11.24 15.67 -18.87
CA ALA A 353 -9.82 15.45 -19.05
C ALA A 353 -9.22 16.69 -19.70
N THR A 354 -8.28 17.35 -19.01
CA THR A 354 -7.50 18.45 -19.57
C THR A 354 -6.86 17.92 -20.85
N ALA A 355 -7.18 18.54 -21.99
CA ALA A 355 -6.68 18.14 -23.29
C ALA A 355 -5.20 18.50 -23.45
N THR A 356 -4.30 17.81 -22.75
CA THR A 356 -2.88 17.80 -23.07
C THR A 356 -2.64 16.69 -24.09
N ALA A 357 -2.71 17.07 -25.37
CA ALA A 357 -2.34 16.19 -26.47
C ALA A 357 -0.82 15.98 -26.47
N PHE A 358 -0.34 14.85 -25.95
CA PHE A 358 0.96 14.31 -26.31
C PHE A 358 0.77 13.49 -27.60
N HIS A 359 1.10 14.08 -28.74
CA HIS A 359 1.32 13.31 -29.97
C HIS A 359 2.78 12.85 -29.97
N GLN A 360 3.01 11.53 -29.90
CA GLN A 360 4.28 10.94 -30.32
C GLN A 360 4.41 11.12 -31.84
N PHE A 361 5.61 11.50 -32.25
CA PHE A 361 6.02 11.70 -33.63
C PHE A 361 6.26 10.35 -34.30
N ASP A 362 5.64 10.11 -35.45
CA ASP A 362 6.14 9.13 -36.43
C ASP A 362 6.54 9.92 -37.68
N ASP A 363 7.82 9.83 -38.01
CA ASP A 363 8.48 10.34 -39.21
C ASP A 363 8.48 9.24 -40.29
N ASP A 364 8.44 9.65 -41.55
CA ASP A 364 8.09 8.84 -42.72
C ASP A 364 8.95 7.57 -42.94
N GLY A 365 8.29 6.44 -43.23
CA GLY A 365 8.96 5.21 -43.67
C GLY A 365 8.00 4.08 -44.06
N ILE A 366 7.93 3.77 -45.34
CA ILE A 366 7.09 2.75 -46.00
C ILE A 366 7.29 1.35 -45.38
N HIS A 367 6.21 0.70 -44.89
CA HIS A 367 5.95 -0.78 -44.87
C HIS A 367 4.61 -1.13 -44.16
N PRO A 368 4.04 -2.35 -44.32
CA PRO A 368 2.60 -2.55 -44.48
C PRO A 368 1.78 -2.69 -43.18
N ALA A 369 0.48 -2.40 -43.32
CA ALA A 369 -0.61 -2.46 -42.33
C ALA A 369 -0.38 -3.36 -41.10
N LEU A 370 0.06 -2.73 -40.00
CA LEU A 370 0.01 -3.32 -38.66
C LEU A 370 -1.36 -3.03 -38.01
N ARG A 371 -1.92 -4.08 -37.39
CA ARG A 371 -3.23 -4.13 -36.73
C ARG A 371 -3.54 -2.86 -35.94
N GLN A 372 -4.65 -2.20 -36.26
CA GLN A 372 -5.26 -1.16 -35.43
C GLN A 372 -5.50 -1.73 -34.02
N HIS A 373 -4.85 -1.15 -33.02
CA HIS A 373 -5.03 -1.53 -31.62
C HIS A 373 -6.47 -1.19 -31.17
N PRO A 374 -7.19 -2.10 -30.47
CA PRO A 374 -8.56 -1.87 -30.01
C PRO A 374 -8.72 -0.61 -29.14
N PHE A 375 -7.63 -0.18 -28.49
CA PHE A 375 -7.59 1.01 -27.65
C PHE A 375 -7.74 2.32 -28.44
N ALA A 376 -7.16 2.44 -29.63
CA ALA A 376 -7.25 3.67 -30.43
C ALA A 376 -8.69 3.87 -30.95
N GLN A 377 -9.32 2.77 -31.38
CA GLN A 377 -10.71 2.79 -31.86
C GLN A 377 -11.69 3.09 -30.72
N ARG A 378 -11.46 2.54 -29.52
CA ARG A 378 -12.24 2.85 -28.32
C ARG A 378 -12.10 4.30 -27.89
N GLN A 379 -10.90 4.87 -27.95
CA GLN A 379 -10.66 6.27 -27.61
C GLN A 379 -11.34 7.23 -28.59
N GLN A 380 -11.37 6.88 -29.88
CA GLN A 380 -12.07 7.64 -30.92
C GLN A 380 -13.60 7.50 -30.83
N GLN A 381 -14.10 6.31 -30.46
CA GLN A 381 -15.51 6.06 -30.15
C GLN A 381 -15.95 6.80 -28.88
N GLU A 382 -15.13 6.85 -27.83
CA GLU A 382 -15.42 7.62 -26.62
C GLU A 382 -15.40 9.13 -26.91
N ARG A 383 -14.48 9.60 -27.75
CA ARG A 383 -14.42 11.02 -28.18
C ARG A 383 -15.64 11.44 -29.01
N THR A 384 -16.09 10.59 -29.94
CA THR A 384 -17.32 10.83 -30.72
C THR A 384 -18.59 10.65 -29.90
N ARG A 385 -18.59 9.75 -28.90
CA ARG A 385 -19.65 9.63 -27.91
C ARG A 385 -19.79 10.91 -27.08
N TRP A 386 -18.70 11.49 -26.61
CA TRP A 386 -18.70 12.76 -25.86
C TRP A 386 -19.20 13.96 -26.68
N LEU A 387 -18.81 14.03 -27.96
CA LEU A 387 -19.28 15.09 -28.87
C LEU A 387 -20.78 14.98 -29.19
N ASN A 388 -21.38 13.79 -29.02
CA ASN A 388 -22.78 13.51 -29.32
C ASN A 388 -23.64 13.23 -28.08
N THR A 389 -23.09 13.21 -26.86
CA THR A 389 -23.89 13.09 -25.64
C THR A 389 -24.66 14.39 -25.43
N PRO A 390 -26.00 14.38 -25.44
CA PRO A 390 -26.80 15.59 -25.33
C PRO A 390 -26.83 16.03 -23.86
N ASN A 391 -25.76 16.61 -23.36
CA ASN A 391 -25.81 17.37 -22.11
C ASN A 391 -26.32 18.78 -22.42
N THR A 392 -27.49 18.86 -23.05
CA THR A 392 -28.21 20.12 -23.26
C THR A 392 -29.04 20.36 -22.01
N TYR A 393 -28.52 21.19 -21.11
CA TYR A 393 -29.28 21.67 -19.95
C TYR A 393 -29.92 23.00 -20.32
N GLN A 394 -31.24 23.10 -20.14
CA GLN A 394 -31.96 24.34 -20.36
C GLN A 394 -32.25 24.99 -19.01
N LYS A 395 -31.94 26.28 -18.90
CA LYS A 395 -32.28 27.09 -17.72
C LYS A 395 -33.78 27.39 -17.77
N VAL A 396 -34.53 26.90 -16.79
CA VAL A 396 -35.97 27.16 -16.67
C VAL A 396 -36.22 27.96 -15.40
N ASN A 397 -36.97 29.05 -15.53
CA ASN A 397 -37.45 29.83 -14.39
C ASN A 397 -38.81 29.26 -13.99
N GLN A 398 -38.90 28.73 -12.78
CA GLN A 398 -40.16 28.18 -12.26
C GLN A 398 -40.83 29.23 -11.37
N GLU A 399 -42.06 29.60 -11.69
CA GLU A 399 -42.86 30.49 -10.86
C GLU A 399 -43.40 29.73 -9.65
N GLN A 400 -43.11 30.23 -8.44
CA GLN A 400 -43.76 29.76 -7.23
C GLN A 400 -45.04 30.56 -6.98
N ALA A 401 -45.98 29.96 -6.23
CA ALA A 401 -47.29 30.51 -5.89
C ALA A 401 -47.29 31.74 -4.95
N SER A 402 -46.18 32.49 -4.86
CA SER A 402 -46.06 33.72 -4.07
C SER A 402 -45.43 34.83 -4.93
N PRO A 403 -45.98 36.06 -4.95
CA PRO A 403 -45.52 37.09 -5.86
C PRO A 403 -44.15 37.63 -5.42
N GLY A 404 -43.14 37.48 -6.28
CA GLY A 404 -41.85 38.20 -6.17
C GLY A 404 -40.57 37.36 -6.07
N HIS A 405 -40.60 36.03 -6.20
CA HIS A 405 -39.36 35.23 -6.24
C HIS A 405 -39.38 34.19 -7.37
N GLN A 406 -38.54 34.39 -8.38
CA GLN A 406 -38.29 33.39 -9.43
C GLN A 406 -37.08 32.54 -9.03
N ARG A 407 -37.27 31.22 -8.93
CA ARG A 407 -36.16 30.27 -8.74
C ARG A 407 -35.73 29.73 -10.10
N THR A 408 -34.45 29.91 -10.42
CA THR A 408 -33.87 29.37 -11.66
C THR A 408 -33.35 27.95 -11.41
N THR A 409 -33.82 26.97 -12.18
CA THR A 409 -33.40 25.57 -12.09
C THR A 409 -32.95 25.07 -13.47
N TRP A 410 -31.90 24.26 -13.50
CA TRP A 410 -31.40 23.64 -14.73
C TRP A 410 -32.05 22.27 -14.90
N LEU A 411 -32.76 22.07 -16.01
CA LEU A 411 -33.39 20.80 -16.35
C LEU A 411 -32.69 20.20 -17.57
N LYS A 412 -32.67 18.87 -17.65
CA LYS A 412 -32.19 18.17 -18.85
C LYS A 412 -33.17 18.42 -19.99
N ALA A 413 -32.67 18.62 -21.22
CA ALA A 413 -33.52 18.88 -22.39
C ALA A 413 -34.58 17.80 -22.64
N GLU A 414 -34.35 16.56 -22.20
CA GLU A 414 -35.32 15.45 -22.29
C GLU A 414 -36.57 15.65 -21.40
N GLU A 415 -36.48 16.47 -20.36
CA GLU A 415 -37.59 16.78 -19.42
C GLU A 415 -38.40 18.01 -19.82
N VAL A 416 -37.97 18.76 -20.85
CA VAL A 416 -38.62 19.99 -21.33
C VAL A 416 -39.41 19.67 -22.60
N THR A 417 -40.74 19.57 -22.49
CA THR A 417 -41.64 19.29 -23.63
C THR A 417 -41.88 20.48 -24.57
N GLN A 418 -41.01 21.49 -24.58
CA GLN A 418 -41.07 22.60 -25.53
C GLN A 418 -40.04 22.41 -26.64
N ALA A 419 -40.55 22.10 -27.84
CA ALA A 419 -39.78 22.00 -29.06
C ALA A 419 -39.04 23.31 -29.34
N GLY A 420 -37.73 23.30 -29.14
CA GLY A 420 -36.87 24.46 -29.36
C GLY A 420 -35.40 24.12 -29.17
N SER A 421 -34.86 23.18 -29.94
CA SER A 421 -33.42 22.90 -29.94
C SER A 421 -32.94 22.64 -31.37
N THR A 422 -31.98 23.45 -31.81
CA THR A 422 -31.27 23.37 -33.10
C THR A 422 -30.01 22.50 -33.00
N ALA A 423 -30.07 21.41 -32.22
CA ALA A 423 -28.91 20.54 -32.02
C ALA A 423 -28.75 19.61 -33.25
N ILE A 424 -27.72 19.86 -34.07
CA ILE A 424 -27.35 18.99 -35.18
C ILE A 424 -26.38 17.93 -34.63
N LYS A 425 -26.81 16.66 -34.69
CA LYS A 425 -25.99 15.50 -34.33
C LYS A 425 -24.77 15.40 -35.24
N ILE A 426 -23.58 15.16 -34.66
CA ILE A 426 -22.33 15.02 -35.41
C ILE A 426 -22.14 13.55 -35.81
N GLU A 427 -22.54 13.20 -37.02
CA GLU A 427 -22.44 11.84 -37.57
C GLU A 427 -21.09 11.58 -38.27
N ASN A 428 -20.43 12.64 -38.74
CA ASN A 428 -19.14 12.55 -39.42
C ASN A 428 -18.15 13.59 -38.86
N PRO A 429 -16.88 13.23 -38.57
CA PRO A 429 -15.83 14.20 -38.19
C PRO A 429 -15.70 15.39 -39.14
N ASN A 430 -16.08 15.20 -40.42
CA ASN A 430 -16.00 16.20 -41.47
C ASN A 430 -17.36 16.86 -41.80
N GLN A 431 -18.39 16.70 -40.96
CA GLN A 431 -19.75 17.20 -41.23
C GLN A 431 -19.85 18.71 -41.43
N PHE A 432 -18.88 19.47 -40.91
CA PHE A 432 -18.80 20.92 -41.06
C PHE A 432 -17.72 21.36 -42.07
N VAL A 433 -17.09 20.41 -42.78
CA VAL A 433 -16.19 20.74 -43.89
C VAL A 433 -17.06 21.20 -45.06
N PRO A 434 -16.86 22.43 -45.59
CA PRO A 434 -17.61 22.89 -46.76
C PRO A 434 -17.52 21.88 -47.90
N LEU A 435 -18.64 21.64 -48.57
CA LEU A 435 -18.66 20.80 -49.76
C LEU A 435 -17.68 21.41 -50.78
N PHE A 436 -16.90 20.55 -51.46
CA PHE A 436 -15.83 20.91 -52.41
C PHE A 436 -14.51 21.44 -51.82
N THR A 437 -14.26 21.24 -50.51
CA THR A 437 -12.95 21.59 -49.95
C THR A 437 -11.87 20.59 -50.40
N ASN A 438 -10.82 21.05 -51.07
CA ASN A 438 -9.69 20.20 -51.46
C ASN A 438 -8.84 19.82 -50.23
N PRO A 439 -8.64 18.53 -49.91
CA PRO A 439 -7.87 18.10 -48.73
C PRO A 439 -6.45 18.64 -48.68
N GLN A 440 -5.80 18.82 -49.84
CA GLN A 440 -4.43 19.35 -49.92
C GLN A 440 -4.39 20.83 -49.50
N GLU A 441 -5.37 21.62 -49.92
CA GLU A 441 -5.46 23.05 -49.61
C GLU A 441 -5.67 23.29 -48.10
N VAL A 442 -6.41 22.41 -47.42
CA VAL A 442 -6.59 22.46 -45.95
C VAL A 442 -5.27 22.17 -45.23
N ILE A 443 -4.52 21.17 -45.70
CA ILE A 443 -3.21 20.81 -45.12
C ILE A 443 -2.21 21.95 -45.33
N GLU A 444 -2.17 22.53 -46.54
CA GLU A 444 -1.32 23.67 -46.86
C GLU A 444 -1.66 24.89 -46.02
N THR A 445 -2.95 25.22 -45.87
CA THR A 445 -3.42 26.32 -45.02
C THR A 445 -3.06 26.09 -43.56
N ARG A 446 -3.23 24.86 -43.06
CA ARG A 446 -2.82 24.49 -41.69
C ARG A 446 -1.32 24.63 -41.48
N ASN A 447 -0.52 24.21 -42.45
CA ASN A 447 0.94 24.31 -42.40
C ASN A 447 1.38 25.78 -42.48
N LYS A 448 0.72 26.60 -43.29
CA LYS A 448 0.94 28.05 -43.40
C LYS A 448 0.63 28.77 -42.08
N ILE A 449 -0.50 28.48 -41.43
CA ILE A 449 -0.85 29.02 -40.11
C ILE A 449 0.19 28.60 -39.06
N ARG A 450 0.67 27.35 -39.11
CA ARG A 450 1.71 26.87 -38.19
C ARG A 450 3.07 27.52 -38.44
N GLN A 451 3.41 27.81 -39.70
CA GLN A 451 4.62 28.57 -40.07
C GLN A 451 4.53 30.00 -39.54
N GLN A 452 3.36 30.63 -39.70
CA GLN A 452 3.08 31.99 -39.24
C GLN A 452 3.11 32.11 -37.71
N ASN A 453 2.55 31.11 -37.01
CA ASN A 453 2.66 31.01 -35.54
C ASN A 453 4.08 30.73 -35.06
N ARG A 454 4.92 30.04 -35.87
CA ARG A 454 6.33 29.81 -35.56
C ARG A 454 7.20 31.06 -35.75
N GLN A 455 6.78 32.00 -36.59
CA GLN A 455 7.48 33.26 -36.85
C GLN A 455 7.03 34.41 -35.93
N ASP A 456 6.18 34.13 -34.94
CA ASP A 456 5.75 35.04 -33.87
C ASP A 456 5.26 36.43 -34.34
N MET A 457 4.50 36.47 -35.44
CA MET A 457 3.68 37.64 -35.77
C MET A 457 2.34 37.55 -35.05
N LYS A 458 2.33 37.88 -33.75
CA LYS A 458 1.09 38.18 -33.02
C LYS A 458 0.60 39.55 -33.44
N THR A 459 -0.26 39.63 -34.45
CA THR A 459 -1.15 40.79 -34.57
C THR A 459 -2.35 40.53 -33.67
N ALA A 460 -2.54 41.37 -32.65
CA ALA A 460 -3.76 41.36 -31.88
C ALA A 460 -4.95 41.54 -32.84
N GLY A 461 -6.05 40.83 -32.58
CA GLY A 461 -7.24 40.81 -33.43
C GLY A 461 -7.82 42.21 -33.72
N PRO A 462 -8.84 42.28 -34.60
CA PRO A 462 -9.32 43.54 -35.15
C PRO A 462 -9.70 44.54 -34.04
N GLN A 463 -9.11 45.72 -34.10
CA GLN A 463 -9.55 46.85 -33.29
C GLN A 463 -10.89 47.31 -33.86
N PHE A 464 -11.92 47.30 -33.02
CA PHE A 464 -13.22 47.88 -33.35
C PHE A 464 -13.04 49.39 -33.50
N GLU A 465 -13.41 49.94 -34.66
CA GLU A 465 -13.68 51.37 -34.87
C GLU A 465 -15.00 51.78 -34.23
#